data_AF-A0A3D3UVL3-F1
#
_entry.id   AF-A0A3D3UVL3-F1
#
_cell.length_a   1.000
_cell.length_b   1.000
_cell.length_c   1.000
_cell.angle_alpha   90.00
_cell.angle_beta   90.00
_cell.angle_gamma   90.00
#
_symmetry.space_group_name_H-M   'P 1'
#
loop_
_entity.id
_entity.type
_entity.pdbx_description
1 polymer ?
#
loop_
_entity_poly.entity_id
_entity_poly.type
_entity_poly.pdbx_seq_one_letter_code
_entity_poly.pdbx_strand_id
1 'polypeptide(L)'
;FTHYSYIGLDPHQLTDAYTNYYDNNRAISLIQHRYATDNPNNHQGYGKLVWGLTASQNPRGYKAHQPGANSNRDDGTIAPTAAISAMPYTPDESMATLKHFYYEMGSRIWGPFGFRDAFNLGADWVSPSYLAIDQGPMVPMIENHRTGLPWKMFMKSDVAKAILEKLEEASTAAKQP
;
A
#
# COMPACT_ATOMS: atom_id res chain seq x y z
N PHE A 1 5.20 -0.01 1.79
CA PHE A 1 4.86 -1.24 1.05
C PHE A 1 4.45 -2.39 1.99
N THR A 2 3.21 -2.40 2.47
CA THR A 2 2.63 -3.54 3.24
C THR A 2 2.01 -4.61 2.36
N HIS A 3 2.13 -4.51 1.04
CA HIS A 3 1.44 -5.41 0.10
C HIS A 3 2.34 -6.47 -0.51
N TYR A 4 3.64 -6.23 -0.74
CA TYR A 4 4.50 -7.16 -1.51
C TYR A 4 4.52 -8.59 -0.97
N SER A 5 4.91 -8.77 0.28
CA SER A 5 4.96 -10.10 0.90
C SER A 5 3.57 -10.72 1.11
N TYR A 6 2.50 -9.92 0.96
CA TYR A 6 1.15 -10.27 1.38
C TYR A 6 0.16 -10.34 0.21
N ILE A 7 0.66 -10.37 -1.04
CA ILE A 7 -0.18 -10.66 -2.21
C ILE A 7 -0.70 -12.11 -2.12
N GLY A 8 0.20 -13.06 -1.83
CA GLY A 8 -0.14 -14.47 -1.67
C GLY A 8 -0.28 -14.89 -0.21
N LEU A 9 0.67 -14.51 0.64
CA LEU A 9 0.64 -14.89 2.06
C LEU A 9 -0.45 -14.09 2.78
N ASP A 10 -1.48 -14.77 3.26
CA ASP A 10 -2.67 -14.14 3.86
C ASP A 10 -2.36 -13.63 5.28
N PRO A 11 -2.25 -12.31 5.50
CA PRO A 11 -1.84 -11.74 6.77
C PRO A 11 -2.83 -12.01 7.90
N HIS A 12 -4.10 -12.34 7.61
CA HIS A 12 -5.09 -12.69 8.65
C HIS A 12 -4.70 -13.97 9.40
N GLN A 13 -3.97 -14.86 8.72
CA GLN A 13 -3.53 -16.16 9.26
C GLN A 13 -2.12 -16.10 9.84
N LEU A 14 -1.49 -14.91 9.85
CA LEU A 14 -0.12 -14.75 10.32
C LEU A 14 -0.11 -14.04 11.67
N THR A 15 0.35 -14.76 12.68
CA THR A 15 0.67 -14.20 13.98
C THR A 15 1.93 -14.88 14.49
N ASP A 16 2.83 -14.09 15.05
CA ASP A 16 4.00 -14.61 15.74
C ASP A 16 4.16 -13.96 17.13
N ALA A 17 5.31 -14.14 17.76
CA ALA A 17 5.62 -13.57 19.06
C ALA A 17 5.60 -12.03 19.09
N TYR A 18 5.70 -11.36 17.93
CA TYR A 18 5.78 -9.91 17.84
C TYR A 18 4.44 -9.27 17.50
N THR A 19 3.67 -9.83 16.55
CA THR A 19 2.43 -9.20 16.10
C THR A 19 1.49 -10.12 15.33
N ASN A 20 0.23 -9.70 15.20
CA ASN A 20 -0.63 -10.14 14.12
C ASN A 20 -0.37 -9.26 12.89
N TYR A 21 0.00 -9.87 11.77
CA TYR A 21 0.46 -9.10 10.61
C TYR A 21 -0.67 -8.38 9.88
N TYR A 22 -1.92 -8.86 9.97
CA TYR A 22 -3.06 -8.12 9.42
C TYR A 22 -3.28 -6.83 10.21
N ASP A 23 -3.32 -6.92 11.54
CA ASP A 23 -3.52 -5.76 12.40
C ASP A 23 -2.40 -4.73 12.22
N ASN A 24 -1.14 -5.18 12.17
CA ASN A 24 0.00 -4.31 11.91
C ASN A 24 -0.06 -3.64 10.53
N ASN A 25 -0.37 -4.41 9.48
CA ASN A 25 -0.48 -3.86 8.12
C ASN A 25 -1.63 -2.86 8.02
N ARG A 26 -2.76 -3.12 8.69
CA ARG A 26 -3.89 -2.20 8.78
C ARG A 26 -3.54 -0.93 9.54
N ALA A 27 -2.82 -1.03 10.66
CA ALA A 27 -2.34 0.13 11.39
C ALA A 27 -1.42 1.01 10.52
N ILE A 28 -0.50 0.41 9.76
CA ILE A 28 0.37 1.15 8.83
C ILE A 28 -0.44 1.89 7.75
N SER A 29 -1.45 1.25 7.14
CA SER A 29 -2.31 1.89 6.14
C SER A 29 -3.13 3.05 6.74
N LEU A 30 -3.64 2.89 7.95
CA LEU A 30 -4.36 3.96 8.66
C LEU A 30 -3.43 5.13 9.03
N ILE A 31 -2.20 4.87 9.45
CA ILE A 31 -1.21 5.92 9.71
C ILE A 31 -0.91 6.70 8.44
N GLN A 32 -0.77 6.03 7.29
CA GLN A 32 -0.57 6.67 5.98
C GLN A 32 -1.75 7.58 5.59
N HIS A 33 -2.98 7.06 5.69
CA HIS A 33 -4.19 7.82 5.41
C HIS A 33 -4.32 9.03 6.34
N ARG A 34 -4.08 8.82 7.64
CA ARG A 34 -4.16 9.87 8.65
C ARG A 34 -3.11 10.95 8.43
N TYR A 35 -1.87 10.57 8.14
CA TYR A 35 -0.79 11.51 7.86
C TYR A 35 -1.11 12.42 6.67
N ALA A 36 -1.60 11.84 5.56
CA ALA A 36 -2.02 12.63 4.41
C ALA A 36 -3.25 13.51 4.70
N THR A 37 -4.15 13.04 5.56
CA THR A 37 -5.30 13.82 6.04
C THR A 37 -4.87 15.03 6.89
N ASP A 38 -3.93 14.83 7.80
CA ASP A 38 -3.41 15.90 8.68
C ASP A 38 -2.49 16.85 7.90
N ASN A 39 -1.81 16.36 6.86
CA ASN A 39 -0.96 17.12 5.93
C ASN A 39 0.01 18.10 6.63
N PRO A 40 0.89 17.63 7.52
CA PRO A 40 1.72 18.49 8.37
C PRO A 40 2.68 19.40 7.58
N ASN A 41 3.01 19.05 6.34
CA ASN A 41 3.89 19.83 5.46
C ASN A 41 3.11 20.74 4.48
N ASN A 42 1.77 20.79 4.58
CA ASN A 42 0.89 21.57 3.70
C ASN A 42 1.09 21.29 2.20
N HIS A 43 1.31 20.03 1.82
CA HIS A 43 1.43 19.64 0.41
C HIS A 43 0.11 19.82 -0.33
N GLN A 44 0.19 20.31 -1.57
CA GLN A 44 -1.00 20.57 -2.39
C GLN A 44 -1.79 19.29 -2.66
N GLY A 45 -3.07 19.34 -2.35
CA GLY A 45 -4.05 18.29 -2.64
C GLY A 45 -4.07 17.11 -1.68
N TYR A 46 -3.09 16.95 -0.79
CA TYR A 46 -3.14 15.91 0.26
C TYR A 46 -4.42 16.01 1.07
N GLY A 47 -4.97 14.85 1.44
CA GLY A 47 -6.15 14.78 2.27
C GLY A 47 -6.75 13.38 2.32
N LYS A 48 -7.98 13.29 2.83
CA LYS A 48 -8.71 12.02 2.98
C LYS A 48 -8.90 11.24 1.67
N LEU A 49 -8.86 11.93 0.53
CA LEU A 49 -9.04 11.35 -0.81
C LEU A 49 -7.74 11.24 -1.60
N VAL A 50 -6.67 11.90 -1.16
CA VAL A 50 -5.37 11.95 -1.83
C VAL A 50 -4.30 11.60 -0.81
N TRP A 51 -3.98 10.31 -0.75
CA TRP A 51 -3.02 9.73 0.19
C TRP A 51 -2.27 8.57 -0.46
N GLY A 52 -1.22 8.12 0.21
CA GLY A 52 -0.43 6.97 -0.22
C GLY A 52 1.01 7.36 -0.55
N LEU A 53 1.86 7.34 0.48
CA LEU A 53 3.31 7.55 0.36
C LEU A 53 4.00 6.20 0.29
N THR A 54 4.66 5.91 -0.83
CA THR A 54 5.50 4.74 -0.97
C THR A 54 6.62 5.02 -1.96
N ALA A 55 7.56 4.09 -2.15
CA ALA A 55 8.57 4.31 -3.16
C ALA A 55 7.97 4.30 -4.57
N SER A 56 8.42 5.23 -5.40
CA SER A 56 7.92 5.43 -6.75
C SER A 56 8.88 6.35 -7.50
N GLN A 57 8.57 6.60 -8.76
CA GLN A 57 9.10 7.77 -9.44
C GLN A 57 8.74 9.06 -8.71
N ASN A 58 9.60 10.05 -8.89
CA ASN A 58 9.56 11.36 -8.29
C ASN A 58 9.98 12.39 -9.35
N PRO A 59 9.56 13.67 -9.27
CA PRO A 59 10.02 14.72 -10.19
C PRO A 59 11.54 14.78 -10.37
N ARG A 60 12.31 14.35 -9.35
CA ARG A 60 13.80 14.35 -9.34
C ARG A 60 14.41 12.95 -9.41
N GLY A 61 13.68 11.94 -9.91
CA GLY A 61 14.18 10.58 -10.11
C GLY A 61 13.31 9.55 -9.40
N TYR A 62 13.86 8.88 -8.38
CA TYR A 62 13.17 7.86 -7.60
C TYR A 62 13.37 8.12 -6.12
N LYS A 63 12.33 7.95 -5.31
CA LYS A 63 12.42 8.16 -3.86
C LYS A 63 11.51 7.19 -3.13
N ALA A 64 11.99 6.68 -2.00
CA ALA A 64 11.18 5.92 -1.06
C ALA A 64 10.41 6.86 -0.13
N HIS A 65 9.21 7.26 -0.55
CA HIS A 65 8.35 8.15 0.23
C HIS A 65 7.73 7.43 1.42
N GLN A 66 7.61 8.14 2.55
CA GLN A 66 6.96 7.64 3.76
C GLN A 66 6.47 8.82 4.62
N PRO A 67 5.47 8.61 5.50
CA PRO A 67 5.06 9.60 6.49
C PRO A 67 6.25 10.12 7.32
N GLY A 68 6.33 11.44 7.48
CA GLY A 68 7.34 12.08 8.31
C GLY A 68 7.22 13.59 8.25
N ALA A 69 6.69 14.21 9.31
CA ALA A 69 6.63 15.66 9.41
C ALA A 69 8.05 16.24 9.34
N ASN A 70 8.25 17.25 8.49
CA ASN A 70 9.57 17.87 8.24
C ASN A 70 10.66 16.88 7.78
N SER A 71 10.27 15.73 7.24
CA SER A 71 11.19 14.73 6.69
C SER A 71 11.46 15.00 5.21
N ASN A 72 12.68 14.68 4.74
CA ASN A 72 13.00 14.69 3.30
C ASN A 72 12.32 13.55 2.51
N ARG A 73 11.59 12.67 3.21
CA ARG A 73 10.86 11.52 2.68
C ARG A 73 9.44 11.85 2.21
N ASP A 74 8.92 13.02 2.52
CA ASP A 74 7.65 13.51 1.99
C ASP A 74 7.91 14.84 1.27
N ASP A 75 7.70 14.85 -0.05
CA ASP A 75 7.87 16.06 -0.88
C ASP A 75 6.62 16.38 -1.72
N GLY A 76 5.46 15.87 -1.29
CA GLY A 76 4.19 16.07 -1.99
C GLY A 76 3.89 15.05 -3.08
N THR A 77 4.77 14.06 -3.28
CA THR A 77 4.59 13.02 -4.32
C THR A 77 3.75 11.86 -3.78
N ILE A 78 2.62 11.59 -4.44
CA ILE A 78 1.71 10.49 -4.15
C ILE A 78 1.85 9.41 -5.21
N ALA A 79 1.85 8.15 -4.76
CA ALA A 79 1.88 6.97 -5.61
C ALA A 79 0.57 6.18 -5.44
N PRO A 80 -0.29 6.09 -6.49
CA PRO A 80 -1.61 5.45 -6.38
C PRO A 80 -1.59 4.03 -5.82
N THR A 81 -0.53 3.26 -6.08
CA THR A 81 -0.39 1.89 -5.58
C THR A 81 -0.43 1.79 -4.05
N ALA A 82 -0.01 2.81 -3.31
CA ALA A 82 -0.01 2.78 -1.85
C ALA A 82 -1.45 2.71 -1.30
N ALA A 83 -2.34 3.57 -1.78
CA ALA A 83 -3.73 3.60 -1.36
C ALA A 83 -4.53 2.43 -1.95
N ILE A 84 -4.35 2.15 -3.24
CA ILE A 84 -5.15 1.13 -3.94
C ILE A 84 -4.79 -0.27 -3.48
N SER A 85 -3.51 -0.59 -3.33
CA SER A 85 -3.07 -1.90 -2.85
C SER A 85 -3.32 -2.12 -1.36
N ALA A 86 -3.77 -1.09 -0.63
CA ALA A 86 -4.20 -1.19 0.76
C ALA A 86 -5.68 -1.56 0.93
N MET A 87 -6.41 -1.80 -0.17
CA MET A 87 -7.85 -2.09 -0.14
C MET A 87 -8.29 -3.21 0.81
N PRO A 88 -7.52 -4.32 1.01
CA PRO A 88 -7.90 -5.32 2.01
C PRO A 88 -7.79 -4.86 3.47
N TYR A 89 -7.04 -3.78 3.72
CA TYR A 89 -6.76 -3.25 5.05
C TYR A 89 -7.62 -2.02 5.41
N THR A 90 -7.82 -1.14 4.43
CA THR A 90 -8.58 0.13 4.55
C THR A 90 -9.56 0.28 3.40
N PRO A 91 -10.56 -0.62 3.28
CA PRO A 91 -11.39 -0.72 2.07
C PRO A 91 -12.15 0.57 1.77
N ASP A 92 -12.69 1.24 2.78
CA ASP A 92 -13.48 2.46 2.60
C ASP A 92 -12.61 3.62 2.14
N GLU A 93 -11.46 3.84 2.79
CA GLU A 93 -10.50 4.89 2.45
C GLU A 93 -9.87 4.65 1.06
N SER A 94 -9.45 3.42 0.79
CA SER A 94 -8.86 3.03 -0.49
C SER A 94 -9.86 3.15 -1.64
N MET A 95 -11.12 2.73 -1.43
CA MET A 95 -12.17 2.85 -2.44
C MET A 95 -12.54 4.31 -2.71
N ALA A 96 -12.63 5.14 -1.66
CA ALA A 96 -12.89 6.57 -1.81
C ALA A 96 -11.78 7.26 -2.62
N THR A 97 -10.52 6.94 -2.32
CA THR A 97 -9.36 7.43 -3.08
C THR A 97 -9.32 6.93 -4.51
N LEU A 98 -9.59 5.63 -4.75
CA LEU A 98 -9.67 5.09 -6.11
C LEU A 98 -10.69 5.86 -6.95
N LYS A 99 -11.89 6.07 -6.40
CA LYS A 99 -12.96 6.83 -7.07
C LYS A 99 -12.53 8.27 -7.36
N HIS A 100 -11.91 8.95 -6.40
CA HIS A 100 -11.42 10.31 -6.60
C HIS A 100 -10.33 10.36 -7.68
N PHE A 101 -9.35 9.47 -7.62
CA PHE A 101 -8.29 9.37 -8.61
C PHE A 101 -8.83 9.10 -10.01
N TYR A 102 -9.87 8.28 -10.14
CA TYR A 102 -10.45 7.96 -11.44
C TYR A 102 -11.39 9.07 -11.96
N TYR A 103 -12.39 9.46 -11.17
CA TYR A 103 -13.44 10.37 -11.64
C TYR A 103 -12.99 11.84 -11.68
N GLU A 104 -12.19 12.29 -10.71
CA GLU A 104 -11.79 13.70 -10.60
C GLU A 104 -10.42 13.96 -11.22
N MET A 105 -9.47 13.02 -11.05
CA MET A 105 -8.08 13.20 -11.50
C MET A 105 -7.73 12.41 -12.76
N GLY A 106 -8.63 11.55 -13.25
CA GLY A 106 -8.33 10.56 -14.28
C GLY A 106 -7.80 11.16 -15.57
N SER A 107 -8.26 12.35 -15.97
CA SER A 107 -7.76 13.06 -17.16
C SER A 107 -6.26 13.34 -17.12
N ARG A 108 -5.64 13.36 -15.92
CA ARG A 108 -4.21 13.62 -15.71
C ARG A 108 -3.43 12.35 -15.38
N ILE A 109 -3.98 11.50 -14.51
CA ILE A 109 -3.21 10.40 -13.89
C ILE A 109 -3.60 9.01 -14.39
N TRP A 110 -4.65 8.87 -15.21
CA TRP A 110 -5.05 7.60 -15.81
C TRP A 110 -4.54 7.46 -17.25
N GLY A 111 -4.12 6.26 -17.63
CA GLY A 111 -3.73 5.96 -19.00
C GLY A 111 -3.88 4.48 -19.35
N PRO A 112 -3.21 4.00 -20.42
CA PRO A 112 -3.50 2.67 -21.00
C PRO A 112 -3.30 1.49 -20.05
N PHE A 113 -2.46 1.63 -19.03
CA PHE A 113 -2.16 0.57 -18.05
C PHE A 113 -2.69 0.88 -16.64
N GLY A 114 -3.68 1.76 -16.56
CA GLY A 114 -4.29 2.20 -15.32
C GLY A 114 -3.71 3.52 -14.82
N PHE A 115 -3.61 3.68 -13.50
CA PHE A 115 -2.97 4.86 -12.92
C PHE A 115 -1.48 4.89 -13.26
N ARG A 116 -0.96 6.08 -13.57
CA ARG A 116 0.48 6.35 -13.68
C ARG A 116 1.15 6.15 -12.32
N ASP A 117 2.46 5.93 -12.37
CA ASP A 117 3.26 5.51 -11.21
C ASP A 117 3.12 6.43 -9.99
N ALA A 118 3.18 7.74 -10.22
CA ALA A 118 3.08 8.76 -9.20
C ALA A 118 2.69 10.12 -9.79
N PHE A 119 2.28 11.04 -8.92
CA PHE A 119 2.03 12.44 -9.26
C PHE A 119 2.41 13.36 -8.09
N ASN A 120 2.67 14.62 -8.39
CA ASN A 120 2.94 15.67 -7.41
C ASN A 120 2.24 16.95 -7.88
N LEU A 121 1.15 17.32 -7.19
CA LEU A 121 0.31 18.46 -7.60
C LEU A 121 1.00 19.81 -7.37
N GLY A 122 1.83 19.93 -6.33
CA GLY A 122 2.57 21.16 -6.04
C GLY A 122 3.68 21.43 -7.04
N ALA A 123 4.23 20.39 -7.66
CA ALA A 123 5.22 20.49 -8.73
C ALA A 123 4.61 20.42 -10.14
N ASP A 124 3.27 20.38 -10.25
CA ASP A 124 2.53 20.14 -11.49
C ASP A 124 3.09 18.97 -12.33
N TRP A 125 3.38 17.86 -11.65
CA TRP A 125 4.09 16.73 -12.25
C TRP A 125 3.28 15.44 -12.16
N VAL A 126 3.34 14.65 -13.22
CA VAL A 126 2.81 13.28 -13.27
C VAL A 126 3.86 12.40 -13.92
N SER A 127 4.09 11.20 -13.37
CA SER A 127 5.04 10.25 -13.92
C SER A 127 4.72 9.93 -15.40
N PRO A 128 5.72 9.96 -16.29
CA PRO A 128 5.54 9.51 -17.67
C PRO A 128 5.43 7.98 -17.79
N SER A 129 5.69 7.23 -16.71
CA SER A 129 5.92 5.78 -16.72
C SER A 129 4.88 5.00 -15.91
N TYR A 130 5.00 3.68 -16.00
CA TYR A 130 4.35 2.70 -15.14
C TYR A 130 5.43 1.75 -14.65
N LEU A 131 5.60 1.56 -13.34
CA LEU A 131 6.51 0.56 -12.83
C LEU A 131 5.76 -0.75 -12.55
N ALA A 132 6.33 -1.88 -13.00
CA ALA A 132 5.71 -3.18 -12.79
C ALA A 132 5.51 -3.49 -11.30
N ILE A 133 6.43 -3.04 -10.45
CA ILE A 133 6.34 -3.21 -8.99
C ILE A 133 5.22 -2.37 -8.37
N ASP A 134 4.79 -1.28 -8.99
CA ASP A 134 3.72 -0.43 -8.48
C ASP A 134 2.36 -0.79 -9.11
N GLN A 135 2.33 -1.15 -10.40
CA GLN A 135 1.12 -1.68 -11.05
C GLN A 135 0.74 -3.07 -10.52
N GLY A 136 1.73 -3.94 -10.37
CA GLY A 136 1.56 -5.36 -10.07
C GLY A 136 0.76 -5.66 -8.82
N PRO A 137 0.91 -4.92 -7.70
CA PRO A 137 0.15 -5.15 -6.48
C PRO A 137 -1.30 -4.67 -6.51
N MET A 138 -1.64 -3.64 -7.29
CA MET A 138 -2.97 -3.02 -7.23
C MET A 138 -4.08 -4.02 -7.57
N VAL A 139 -3.95 -4.72 -8.70
CA VAL A 139 -4.95 -5.70 -9.16
C VAL A 139 -5.12 -6.87 -8.18
N PRO A 140 -4.08 -7.62 -7.80
CA PRO A 140 -4.25 -8.76 -6.90
C PRO A 140 -4.66 -8.34 -5.49
N MET A 141 -4.29 -7.15 -5.00
CA MET A 141 -4.77 -6.68 -3.71
C MET A 141 -6.25 -6.25 -3.76
N ILE A 142 -6.71 -5.64 -4.86
CA ILE A 142 -8.15 -5.46 -5.11
C ILE A 142 -8.86 -6.82 -5.09
N GLU A 143 -8.29 -7.82 -5.76
CA GLU A 143 -8.92 -9.15 -5.83
C GLU A 143 -8.88 -9.90 -4.48
N ASN A 144 -7.83 -9.72 -3.69
CA ASN A 144 -7.79 -10.21 -2.32
C ASN A 144 -8.91 -9.59 -1.46
N HIS A 145 -9.17 -8.30 -1.62
CA HIS A 145 -10.29 -7.66 -0.94
C HIS A 145 -11.65 -8.21 -1.41
N ARG A 146 -11.84 -8.40 -2.73
CA ARG A 146 -13.13 -8.83 -3.30
C ARG A 146 -13.47 -10.28 -3.00
N THR A 147 -12.51 -11.18 -3.16
CA THR A 147 -12.75 -12.63 -3.12
C THR A 147 -11.71 -13.41 -2.33
N GLY A 148 -10.58 -12.79 -1.98
CA GLY A 148 -9.44 -13.46 -1.36
C GLY A 148 -8.75 -14.47 -2.30
N LEU A 149 -8.93 -14.36 -3.62
CA LEU A 149 -8.45 -15.39 -4.56
C LEU A 149 -6.94 -15.61 -4.50
N PRO A 150 -6.06 -14.59 -4.66
CA PRO A 150 -4.61 -14.78 -4.53
C PRO A 150 -4.19 -15.42 -3.20
N TRP A 151 -4.77 -14.97 -2.08
CA TRP A 151 -4.58 -15.58 -0.76
C TRP A 151 -4.98 -17.06 -0.73
N LYS A 152 -6.21 -17.38 -1.16
CA LYS A 152 -6.72 -18.75 -1.21
C LYS A 152 -5.87 -19.67 -2.09
N MET A 153 -5.27 -19.14 -3.15
CA MET A 153 -4.38 -19.90 -4.03
C MET A 153 -3.05 -20.18 -3.36
N PHE A 154 -2.38 -19.15 -2.83
CA PHE A 154 -1.05 -19.30 -2.24
C PHE A 154 -1.08 -20.11 -0.94
N MET A 155 -2.08 -19.88 -0.08
CA MET A 155 -2.20 -20.57 1.22
C MET A 155 -2.47 -22.07 1.10
N LYS A 156 -2.80 -22.59 -0.09
CA LYS A 156 -2.89 -24.04 -0.36
C LYS A 156 -1.55 -24.70 -0.67
N SER A 157 -0.50 -23.93 -0.94
CA SER A 157 0.81 -24.44 -1.31
C SER A 157 1.55 -25.03 -0.11
N ASP A 158 2.49 -25.95 -0.37
CA ASP A 158 3.35 -26.49 0.68
C ASP A 158 4.32 -25.44 1.23
N VAL A 159 4.65 -24.40 0.44
CA VAL A 159 5.42 -23.24 0.90
C VAL A 159 4.68 -22.49 2.01
N ALA A 160 3.38 -22.24 1.85
CA ALA A 160 2.59 -21.55 2.86
C ALA A 160 2.48 -22.38 4.16
N LYS A 161 2.29 -23.71 4.04
CA LYS A 161 2.26 -24.61 5.20
C LYS A 161 3.58 -24.55 5.98
N ALA A 162 4.72 -24.66 5.28
CA ALA A 162 6.04 -24.58 5.90
C ALA A 162 6.28 -23.23 6.60
N ILE A 163 5.78 -22.13 6.04
CA ILE A 163 5.86 -20.81 6.70
C ILE A 163 5.07 -20.81 8.01
N LEU A 164 3.81 -21.29 7.99
CA LEU A 164 2.95 -21.32 9.19
C LEU A 164 3.54 -22.20 10.29
N GLU A 165 4.05 -23.38 9.94
CA GLU A 165 4.74 -24.27 10.88
C GLU A 165 5.95 -23.58 11.54
N LYS A 166 6.78 -22.89 10.75
CA LYS A 166 7.93 -22.15 11.26
C LYS A 166 7.55 -20.98 12.17
N LEU A 167 6.44 -20.29 11.88
CA LEU A 167 5.93 -19.21 12.74
C LEU A 167 5.43 -19.75 14.09
N GLU A 168 4.78 -20.91 14.09
CA GLU A 168 4.30 -21.57 15.30
C GLU A 168 5.46 -22.07 16.18
N GLU A 169 6.46 -22.72 15.57
CA GLU A 169 7.69 -23.14 16.24
C GLU A 169 8.40 -21.94 16.91
N ALA A 170 8.60 -20.85 16.17
CA ALA A 170 9.26 -19.65 16.68
C ALA A 170 8.47 -19.00 17.82
N SER A 171 7.13 -18.96 17.72
CA SER A 171 6.26 -18.40 18.74
C SER A 171 6.24 -19.21 20.03
N THR A 172 6.42 -20.53 19.92
CA THR A 172 6.51 -21.43 21.08
C THR A 172 7.85 -21.29 21.77
N ALA A 173 8.95 -21.22 21.01
CA ALA A 173 10.29 -21.00 21.56
C ALA A 173 10.40 -19.67 22.32
N ALA A 174 9.78 -18.60 21.82
CA ALA A 174 9.77 -17.29 22.48
C ALA A 174 8.99 -17.25 23.80
N LYS A 175 8.14 -18.25 24.08
CA LYS A 175 7.35 -18.37 25.32
C LYS A 175 8.01 -19.25 26.38
N GLN A 176 9.10 -19.96 26.06
CA GLN A 176 9.86 -20.72 27.04
C GLN A 176 10.85 -19.78 27.77
N PRO A 177 10.86 -19.77 29.11
CA PRO A 177 11.67 -18.85 29.92
C PRO A 177 13.17 -19.11 29.84
#